data_AF-A0A9P1M749-F1
#
_entry.id   AF-A0A9P1M749-F1
#
_cell.length_a   1.000
_cell.length_b   1.000
_cell.length_c   1.000
_cell.angle_alpha   90.00
_cell.angle_beta   90.00
_cell.angle_gamma   90.00
#
_symmetry.space_group_name_H-M   'P 1'
#
loop_
_entity.id
_entity.type
_entity.pdbx_description
1 polymer ?
#
loop_
_entity_poly.entity_id
_entity_poly.type
_entity_poly.pdbx_seq_one_letter_code
_entity_poly.pdbx_strand_id
1 'polypeptide(L)'
;MNQMPQTISFSPAKTNPFTPVTPEGQPIFFSALHQGSGVVNVWSWDKTGAKSNPDKARKLLKETLSKFNKDPRNSAQQAKAVTDKNIIGFNAVVDYFPHVGPAEIAQGWYDRFNALNGEDHTVYASGLNAFETVEHALRAGEMWWTLTCNRIAV
;
A
#
# COMPACT_ATOMS: atom_id res chain seq x y z
N MET A 1 10.34 15.36 -2.50
CA MET A 1 10.98 15.47 -1.16
C MET A 1 12.46 15.26 -1.36
N ASN A 2 13.30 16.26 -1.11
CA ASN A 2 14.70 16.22 -1.60
C ASN A 2 15.71 15.75 -0.54
N GLN A 3 15.25 15.41 0.66
CA GLN A 3 16.09 15.33 1.86
C GLN A 3 15.91 14.04 2.67
N MET A 4 14.81 13.31 2.48
CA MET A 4 14.60 12.03 3.17
C MET A 4 15.24 10.89 2.38
N PRO A 5 15.81 9.88 3.05
CA PRO A 5 16.19 8.64 2.41
C PRO A 5 15.01 8.00 1.66
N GLN A 6 15.30 7.28 0.58
CA GLN A 6 14.27 6.63 -0.21
C GLN A 6 13.74 5.37 0.50
N THR A 7 12.47 5.05 0.29
CA THR A 7 11.81 3.83 0.79
C THR A 7 11.85 3.71 2.32
N ILE A 8 11.08 4.57 3.00
CA ILE A 8 10.96 4.58 4.45
C ILE A 8 9.50 4.30 4.83
N SER A 9 9.30 3.49 5.86
CA SER A 9 7.99 3.35 6.52
C SER A 9 8.07 4.01 7.89
N PHE A 10 7.02 4.72 8.27
CA PHE A 10 6.91 5.31 9.60
C PHE A 10 5.78 4.62 10.34
N SER A 11 6.09 4.07 11.51
CA SER A 11 5.08 3.58 12.44
C SER A 11 5.00 4.55 13.61
N PRO A 12 3.81 4.96 14.06
CA PRO A 12 3.66 5.71 15.29
C PRO A 12 4.28 4.93 16.46
N ALA A 13 5.07 5.61 17.29
CA ALA A 13 5.59 5.00 18.50
C ALA A 13 4.41 4.58 19.40
N LYS A 14 4.35 3.30 19.77
CA LYS A 14 3.34 2.72 20.66
C LYS A 14 4.01 2.03 21.84
N THR A 15 3.41 2.17 23.02
CA THR A 15 3.85 1.46 24.24
C THR A 15 3.67 -0.05 24.12
N ASN A 16 2.65 -0.49 23.36
CA ASN A 16 2.42 -1.89 23.03
C ASN A 16 2.52 -2.08 21.50
N PRO A 17 3.47 -2.87 20.99
CA PRO A 17 3.64 -3.09 19.56
C PRO A 17 2.47 -3.86 18.90
N PHE A 18 1.60 -4.49 19.70
CA PHE A 18 0.43 -5.23 19.21
C PHE A 18 -0.87 -4.40 19.19
N THR A 19 -0.84 -3.15 19.68
CA THR A 19 -2.01 -2.28 19.58
C THR A 19 -2.09 -1.68 18.18
N PRO A 20 -3.18 -1.94 17.42
CA PRO A 20 -3.34 -1.37 16.09
C PRO A 20 -3.27 0.16 16.11
N VAL A 21 -2.67 0.74 15.07
CA VAL A 21 -2.67 2.19 14.86
C VAL A 21 -4.09 2.64 14.51
N THR A 22 -4.57 3.71 15.13
CA THR A 22 -5.85 4.32 14.75
C THR A 22 -5.71 4.89 13.34
N PRO A 23 -6.52 4.44 12.37
CA PRO A 23 -6.44 4.89 10.99
C PRO A 23 -7.13 6.26 10.85
N GLU A 24 -6.38 7.36 10.76
CA GLU A 24 -6.97 8.71 10.69
C GLU A 24 -6.52 9.53 9.46
N GLY A 25 -5.96 8.87 8.45
CA GLY A 25 -5.54 9.50 7.19
C GLY A 25 -4.09 10.01 7.19
N GLN A 26 -3.30 9.71 8.22
CA GLN A 26 -1.90 10.10 8.24
C GLN A 26 -1.09 9.35 7.16
N PRO A 27 -0.06 9.98 6.58
CA PRO A 27 0.93 9.30 5.75
C PRO A 27 1.64 8.17 6.50
N ILE A 28 1.72 6.99 5.92
CA ILE A 28 2.29 5.78 6.55
C ILE A 28 3.41 5.12 5.74
N PHE A 29 3.37 5.23 4.41
CA PHE A 29 4.31 4.54 3.53
C PHE A 29 4.84 5.48 2.46
N PHE A 30 6.15 5.43 2.25
CA PHE A 30 6.88 6.30 1.34
C PHE A 30 7.76 5.44 0.45
N SER A 31 7.50 5.46 -0.85
CA SER A 31 8.32 4.73 -1.83
C SER A 31 8.78 5.70 -2.92
N ALA A 32 10.06 5.63 -3.28
CA ALA A 32 10.51 6.33 -4.48
C ALA A 32 9.80 5.74 -5.71
N LEU A 33 9.37 6.58 -6.66
CA LEU A 33 8.73 6.10 -7.88
C LEU A 33 9.66 5.17 -8.68
N HIS A 34 10.93 5.56 -8.78
CA HIS A 34 12.06 4.75 -9.20
C HIS A 34 13.34 5.38 -8.64
N GLN A 35 14.46 4.65 -8.66
CA GLN A 35 15.73 5.16 -8.19
C GLN A 35 16.10 6.45 -8.96
N GLY A 36 16.50 7.49 -8.23
CA GLY A 36 16.91 8.78 -8.80
C GLY A 36 15.77 9.69 -9.30
N SER A 37 14.49 9.30 -9.22
CA SER A 37 13.37 10.10 -9.77
C SER A 37 13.16 11.45 -9.08
N GLY A 38 13.58 11.59 -7.82
CA GLY A 38 13.21 12.74 -6.96
C GLY A 38 11.73 12.77 -6.55
N VAL A 39 10.94 11.77 -6.98
CA VAL A 39 9.51 11.62 -6.74
C VAL A 39 9.26 10.50 -5.74
N VAL A 40 8.42 10.77 -4.74
CA VAL A 40 8.03 9.82 -3.70
C VAL A 40 6.52 9.67 -3.70
N ASN A 41 6.06 8.43 -3.82
CA ASN A 41 4.67 8.03 -3.59
C ASN A 41 4.41 8.00 -2.10
N VAL A 42 3.29 8.59 -1.68
CA VAL A 42 2.88 8.67 -0.28
C VAL A 42 1.50 8.07 -0.15
N TRP A 43 1.36 7.12 0.78
CA TRP A 43 0.11 6.42 1.05
C TRP A 43 -0.43 6.78 2.42
N SER A 44 -1.73 6.96 2.48
CA SER A 44 -2.53 7.19 3.69
C SER A 44 -3.74 6.25 3.64
N TRP A 45 -4.21 5.79 4.80
CA TRP A 45 -5.50 5.11 4.93
C TRP A 45 -6.36 5.81 5.99
N ASP A 46 -7.68 5.73 5.86
CA ASP A 46 -8.65 6.08 6.90
C ASP A 46 -9.33 4.80 7.43
N LYS A 47 -10.22 4.94 8.42
CA LYS A 47 -11.07 3.84 8.90
C LYS A 47 -11.79 3.12 7.75
N THR A 48 -11.93 1.81 7.85
CA THR A 48 -12.74 1.00 6.92
C THR A 48 -14.14 1.62 6.75
N GLY A 49 -14.59 1.76 5.50
CA GLY A 49 -15.89 2.35 5.17
C GLY A 49 -15.97 3.87 5.31
N ALA A 50 -14.88 4.56 5.69
CA ALA A 50 -14.85 6.01 5.66
C ALA A 50 -14.95 6.53 4.22
N LYS A 51 -15.76 7.58 4.02
CA LYS A 51 -15.73 8.33 2.76
C LYS A 51 -14.38 9.04 2.66
N SER A 52 -13.70 8.88 1.52
CA SER A 52 -12.46 9.59 1.26
C SER A 52 -12.65 11.10 1.43
N ASN A 53 -11.73 11.76 2.14
CA ASN A 53 -11.70 13.21 2.32
C ASN A 53 -10.33 13.74 1.83
N PRO A 54 -10.23 14.12 0.54
CA PRO A 54 -8.99 14.57 -0.08
C PRO A 54 -8.38 15.79 0.61
N ASP A 55 -9.20 16.73 1.05
CA ASP A 55 -8.73 17.96 1.71
C ASP A 55 -8.08 17.65 3.06
N LYS A 56 -8.71 16.77 3.85
CA LYS A 56 -8.14 16.28 5.11
C LYS A 56 -6.82 15.55 4.86
N ALA A 57 -6.79 14.62 3.90
CA ALA A 57 -5.59 13.85 3.58
C ALA A 57 -4.45 14.75 3.08
N ARG A 58 -4.75 15.74 2.23
CA ARG A 58 -3.78 16.73 1.73
C ARG A 58 -3.27 17.65 2.84
N LYS A 59 -4.13 18.07 3.77
CA LYS A 59 -3.74 18.82 4.96
C LYS A 59 -2.79 18.00 5.82
N LEU A 60 -3.17 16.76 6.16
CA LEU A 60 -2.36 15.85 6.97
C LEU A 60 -1.01 15.55 6.32
N LEU A 61 -0.98 15.35 5.00
CA LEU A 61 0.27 15.17 4.24
C LEU A 61 1.25 16.33 4.49
N LYS A 62 0.78 17.57 4.31
CA LYS A 62 1.61 18.77 4.49
C LYS A 62 2.04 18.95 5.95
N GLU A 63 1.10 18.87 6.88
CA GLU A 63 1.37 19.08 8.31
C GLU A 63 2.30 18.00 8.89
N THR A 64 2.13 16.76 8.44
CA THR A 64 2.94 15.63 8.91
C THR A 64 4.34 15.72 8.32
N LEU A 65 4.48 15.78 6.99
CA LEU A 65 5.79 15.78 6.34
C LEU A 65 6.62 17.03 6.66
N SER A 66 5.99 18.18 6.86
CA SER A 66 6.72 19.41 7.23
C SER A 66 7.50 19.27 8.54
N LYS A 67 7.12 18.35 9.43
CA LYS A 67 7.81 18.12 10.71
C LYS A 67 9.13 17.37 10.54
N PHE A 68 9.30 16.59 9.47
CA PHE A 68 10.44 15.70 9.31
C PHE A 68 11.07 15.71 7.91
N ASN A 69 10.67 16.64 7.03
CA ASN A 69 11.30 16.86 5.72
C ASN A 69 12.69 17.52 5.87
N LYS A 70 13.64 16.74 6.37
CA LYS A 70 15.07 17.02 6.54
C LYS A 70 15.87 15.73 6.42
N ASP A 71 17.20 15.83 6.33
CA ASP A 71 18.07 14.66 6.43
C ASP A 71 18.03 14.11 7.88
N PRO A 72 17.57 12.88 8.11
CA PRO A 72 17.51 12.30 9.45
C PRO A 72 18.90 12.08 10.06
N ARG A 73 19.96 12.08 9.25
CA ARG A 73 21.36 11.96 9.72
C ARG A 73 21.92 13.30 10.21
N ASN A 74 21.25 14.42 9.93
CA ASN A 74 21.64 15.74 10.35
C ASN A 74 20.66 16.30 11.40
N SER A 75 20.99 16.10 12.68
CA SER A 75 20.15 16.54 13.80
C SER A 75 20.00 18.06 13.87
N ALA A 76 21.03 18.81 13.48
CA ALA A 76 21.05 20.28 13.48
C ALA A 76 20.21 20.90 12.36
N GLN A 77 19.89 20.13 11.32
CA GLN A 77 19.09 20.63 10.22
C GLN A 77 17.63 20.87 10.65
N GLN A 78 17.08 22.01 10.25
CA GLN A 78 15.65 22.31 10.39
C GLN A 78 14.83 21.65 9.27
N ALA A 79 13.65 21.14 9.65
CA ALA A 79 12.70 20.58 8.68
C ALA A 79 12.14 21.68 7.77
N LYS A 80 12.00 21.37 6.47
CA LYS A 80 11.44 22.29 5.48
C LYS A 80 9.95 22.03 5.31
N ALA A 81 9.16 23.09 5.25
CA ALA A 81 7.73 22.97 4.98
C ALA A 81 7.45 22.26 3.65
N VAL A 82 6.48 21.35 3.67
CA VAL A 82 5.88 20.75 2.47
C VAL A 82 4.67 21.57 2.09
N THR A 83 4.69 22.09 0.86
CA THR A 83 3.67 22.97 0.30
C THR A 83 2.99 22.31 -0.90
N ASP A 84 1.95 22.96 -1.41
CA ASP A 84 1.24 22.53 -2.60
C ASP A 84 2.15 22.38 -3.83
N LYS A 85 3.22 23.19 -3.93
CA LYS A 85 4.24 23.09 -4.99
C LYS A 85 5.03 21.79 -4.95
N ASN A 86 5.01 21.08 -3.83
CA ASN A 86 5.71 19.80 -3.67
C ASN A 86 4.81 18.59 -4.00
N ILE A 87 3.52 18.82 -4.28
CA ILE A 87 2.54 17.78 -4.60
C ILE A 87 2.29 17.82 -6.10
N ILE A 88 2.93 16.90 -6.83
CA ILE A 88 2.84 16.83 -8.29
C ILE A 88 1.57 16.11 -8.79
N GLY A 89 0.94 15.32 -7.93
CA GLY A 89 -0.30 14.60 -8.21
C GLY A 89 -0.95 14.15 -6.91
N PHE A 90 -2.28 14.08 -6.89
CA PHE A 90 -3.05 13.65 -5.73
C PHE A 90 -4.30 12.92 -6.19
N ASN A 91 -4.39 11.62 -5.93
CA ASN A 91 -5.58 10.83 -6.22
C ASN A 91 -6.29 10.49 -4.91
N ALA A 92 -7.56 10.87 -4.85
CA ALA A 92 -8.45 10.68 -3.69
C ALA A 92 -8.81 9.22 -3.43
N VAL A 93 -8.84 8.42 -4.50
CA VAL A 93 -9.24 7.02 -4.50
C VAL A 93 -8.28 6.30 -5.41
N VAL A 94 -7.62 5.29 -4.86
CA VAL A 94 -6.91 4.28 -5.63
C VAL A 94 -7.58 2.98 -5.26
N ASP A 95 -8.09 2.24 -6.23
CA ASP A 95 -8.53 0.87 -6.02
C ASP A 95 -7.28 0.06 -5.67
N TYR A 96 -6.98 0.00 -4.37
CA TYR A 96 -5.72 -0.51 -3.84
C TYR A 96 -6.00 -1.49 -2.71
N PHE A 97 -5.27 -2.60 -2.74
CA PHE A 97 -5.36 -3.66 -1.75
C PHE A 97 -6.78 -4.27 -1.66
N PRO A 98 -7.27 -4.94 -2.72
CA PRO A 98 -8.52 -5.69 -2.62
C PRO A 98 -8.38 -6.73 -1.50
N HIS A 99 -9.35 -6.73 -0.57
CA HIS A 99 -9.36 -7.61 0.59
C HIS A 99 -10.78 -7.87 1.04
N VAL A 100 -10.94 -8.89 1.89
CA VAL A 100 -12.20 -9.21 2.54
C VAL A 100 -12.12 -8.93 4.04
N GLY A 101 -13.27 -8.63 4.65
CA GLY A 101 -13.35 -8.39 6.09
C GLY A 101 -13.14 -9.67 6.92
N PRO A 102 -12.87 -9.56 8.23
CA PRO A 102 -12.62 -10.71 9.10
C PRO A 102 -13.73 -11.77 9.10
N ALA A 103 -15.00 -11.36 8.96
CA ALA A 103 -16.14 -12.27 8.91
C ALA A 103 -16.08 -13.20 7.68
N GLU A 104 -15.75 -12.66 6.50
CA GLU A 104 -15.60 -13.45 5.27
C GLU A 104 -14.43 -14.42 5.38
N ILE A 105 -13.30 -13.98 5.95
CA ILE A 105 -12.15 -14.87 6.21
C ILE A 105 -12.58 -16.03 7.12
N ALA A 106 -13.24 -15.73 8.23
CA ALA A 106 -13.71 -16.75 9.18
C ALA A 106 -14.72 -17.72 8.57
N GLN A 107 -15.44 -17.29 7.54
CA GLN A 107 -16.40 -18.11 6.81
C GLN A 107 -15.77 -18.90 5.66
N GLY A 108 -14.44 -18.92 5.51
CA GLY A 108 -13.75 -19.70 4.47
C GLY A 108 -13.81 -19.06 3.08
N TRP A 109 -13.78 -17.72 2.99
CA TRP A 109 -13.79 -17.02 1.70
C TRP A 109 -12.68 -17.50 0.76
N TYR A 110 -11.46 -17.70 1.27
CA TYR A 110 -10.33 -18.17 0.45
C TYR A 110 -10.52 -19.59 -0.06
N ASP A 111 -11.19 -20.47 0.69
CA ASP A 111 -11.49 -21.83 0.23
C ASP A 111 -12.45 -21.79 -0.95
N ARG A 112 -13.50 -20.96 -0.86
CA ARG A 112 -14.44 -20.73 -1.97
C ARG A 112 -13.75 -20.10 -3.18
N PHE A 113 -12.93 -19.07 -2.97
CA PHE A 113 -12.20 -18.40 -4.04
C PHE A 113 -11.23 -19.34 -4.74
N ASN A 114 -10.49 -20.15 -3.98
CA ASN A 114 -9.56 -21.12 -4.53
C ASN A 114 -10.26 -22.20 -5.35
N ALA A 115 -11.44 -22.65 -4.92
CA ALA A 115 -12.24 -23.63 -5.64
C ALA A 115 -12.73 -23.17 -7.02
N LEU A 116 -12.78 -21.85 -7.28
CA LEU A 116 -13.14 -21.31 -8.60
C LEU A 116 -12.04 -21.48 -9.64
N ASN A 117 -10.79 -21.74 -9.23
CA ASN A 117 -9.70 -21.85 -10.19
C ASN A 117 -9.80 -23.15 -11.00
N GLY A 118 -9.80 -23.01 -12.32
CA GLY A 118 -9.94 -24.12 -13.27
C GLY A 118 -11.39 -24.39 -13.68
N GLU A 119 -12.37 -23.82 -12.98
CA GLU A 119 -13.77 -23.85 -13.41
C GLU A 119 -13.92 -23.07 -14.72
N ASP A 120 -14.58 -23.68 -15.71
CA ASP A 120 -14.76 -23.13 -17.05
C ASP A 120 -13.48 -22.56 -17.70
N HIS A 121 -12.33 -23.20 -17.44
CA HIS A 121 -11.02 -22.78 -17.95
C HIS A 121 -10.59 -21.37 -17.47
N THR A 122 -11.13 -20.91 -16.34
CA THR A 122 -10.81 -19.60 -15.75
C THR A 122 -9.84 -19.75 -14.59
N VAL A 123 -8.82 -18.89 -14.54
CA VAL A 123 -7.87 -18.81 -13.40
C VAL A 123 -7.80 -17.38 -12.90
N TYR A 124 -7.68 -17.22 -11.59
CA TYR A 124 -7.61 -15.91 -10.94
C TYR A 124 -6.20 -15.65 -10.41
N ALA A 125 -5.57 -14.58 -10.91
CA ALA A 125 -4.26 -14.10 -10.46
C ALA A 125 -4.33 -12.59 -10.16
N SER A 126 -4.23 -12.24 -8.88
CA SER A 126 -4.35 -10.87 -8.37
C SER A 126 -3.77 -10.79 -6.95
N GLY A 127 -3.77 -9.59 -6.33
CA GLY A 127 -3.44 -9.46 -4.91
C GLY A 127 -4.40 -10.20 -3.96
N LEU A 128 -5.61 -10.57 -4.41
CA LEU A 128 -6.53 -11.40 -3.62
C LEU A 128 -6.02 -12.83 -3.42
N ASN A 129 -5.01 -13.29 -4.16
CA ASN A 129 -4.44 -14.61 -3.93
C ASN A 129 -3.58 -14.66 -2.65
N ALA A 130 -3.12 -13.51 -2.14
CA ALA A 130 -2.37 -13.41 -0.89
C ALA A 130 -2.34 -11.98 -0.32
N PHE A 131 -1.66 -11.07 -1.01
CA PHE A 131 -1.48 -9.67 -0.64
C PHE A 131 -1.19 -8.85 -1.90
N GLU A 132 -1.71 -7.62 -2.01
CA GLU A 132 -1.48 -6.75 -3.18
C GLU A 132 -0.01 -6.28 -3.22
N THR A 133 0.80 -7.08 -3.89
CA THR A 133 2.10 -6.70 -4.45
C THR A 133 2.19 -7.30 -5.85
N VAL A 134 2.92 -6.63 -6.73
CA VAL A 134 3.18 -7.13 -8.10
C VAL A 134 3.77 -8.55 -8.05
N GLU A 135 4.65 -8.83 -7.09
CA GLU A 135 5.28 -10.14 -6.93
C GLU A 135 4.27 -11.27 -6.67
N HIS A 136 3.28 -11.07 -5.80
CA HIS A 136 2.30 -12.11 -5.48
C HIS A 136 1.36 -12.38 -6.66
N ALA A 137 0.98 -11.35 -7.41
CA ALA A 137 0.20 -11.52 -8.64
C ALA A 137 0.99 -12.30 -9.72
N LEU A 138 2.28 -12.02 -9.88
CA LEU A 138 3.16 -12.75 -10.80
C LEU A 138 3.32 -14.22 -10.39
N ARG A 139 3.59 -14.50 -9.12
CA ARG A 139 3.72 -15.87 -8.60
C ARG A 139 2.43 -16.68 -8.76
N ALA A 140 1.27 -16.05 -8.56
CA ALA A 140 -0.01 -16.69 -8.83
C ALA A 140 -0.15 -17.06 -10.31
N GLY A 141 0.26 -16.16 -11.23
CA GLY A 141 0.33 -16.45 -12.66
C GLY A 141 1.26 -17.61 -13.02
N GLU A 142 2.48 -17.64 -12.47
CA GLU A 142 3.45 -18.73 -12.70
C GLU A 142 2.95 -20.10 -12.19
N MET A 143 2.30 -20.12 -11.02
CA MET A 143 1.74 -21.34 -10.45
C MET A 143 0.71 -21.96 -11.41
N TRP A 144 -0.19 -21.14 -11.96
CA TRP A 144 -1.20 -21.62 -12.90
C TRP A 144 -0.61 -22.06 -14.23
N TRP A 145 0.36 -21.32 -14.79
CA TRP A 145 1.07 -21.73 -15.99
C TRP A 145 1.67 -23.14 -15.86
N THR A 146 2.29 -23.42 -14.71
CA THR A 146 2.91 -24.72 -14.43
C THR A 146 1.86 -25.84 -14.30
N LEU A 147 0.68 -25.56 -13.75
CA LEU A 147 -0.38 -26.54 -13.53
C LEU A 147 -1.22 -26.84 -14.78
N THR A 148 -1.42 -25.86 -15.66
CA THR A 148 -2.25 -26.01 -16.87
C THR A 148 -1.43 -26.47 -18.08
N CYS A 149 -0.23 -25.94 -18.29
CA CYS A 149 0.57 -26.29 -19.47
C CYS A 149 1.24 -27.67 -19.36
N ASN A 150 1.64 -28.11 -18.17
CA ASN A 150 2.19 -29.48 -18.00
C ASN A 150 1.13 -30.58 -18.10
N ARG A 151 -0.18 -30.25 -18.07
CA ARG A 151 -1.26 -31.22 -18.31
C ARG A 151 -1.62 -31.39 -19.78
N ILE A 152 -1.17 -30.49 -20.66
CA ILE A 152 -1.44 -30.55 -22.12
C ILE A 152 -0.30 -31.31 -22.86
N ALA A 153 0.82 -31.58 -22.19
CA ALA A 153 1.99 -32.24 -22.76
C ALA A 153 2.00 -33.79 -22.62
N VAL A 154 0.83 -34.42 -22.45
CA VAL A 154 0.70 -35.90 -22.39
C VAL A 154 -0.26 -36.40 -23.44
#